data_AF-A0A962NF04-F1
#
_entry.id   AF-A0A962NF04-F1
#
_cell.length_a   1.000
_cell.length_b   1.000
_cell.length_c   1.000
_cell.angle_alpha   90.00
_cell.angle_beta   90.00
_cell.angle_gamma   90.00
#
_symmetry.space_group_name_H-M   'P 1'
#
loop_
_entity.id
_entity.type
_entity.pdbx_description
1 polymer ?
#
loop_
_entity_poly.entity_id
_entity_poly.type
_entity_poly.pdbx_seq_one_letter_code
_entity_poly.pdbx_strand_id
1 'polypeptide(L)'
;MRRSIRPVRVLLLAAALAAAAPLAAQESTNYSYTWWNAAEPGWGYNLSHQGDLLYGTWYSYADDGKAMFLTVEGAPQTDGSFSGSVYRVAGTPFEQINGMQAFTAATEIGTANMAFDGSGNLTLTYTINGVTQSKQLERFTFDPAAPVCVGTTESRAGASNYSDLWWNDSEAGWGLTISHQGDVIFLLWYTYGEGGRDQWISASSLIRQADGSYRGGLQRPANGTPLPQIIGPATSFPVPEIGTASLSFSDGETGQFSYTLEGVSQSKPIQRFVVVGAEQEKPVCRE
;
A
#
# COMPACT_ATOMS: atom_id res chain seq x y z
N MET A 1 29.62 -77.35 -41.81
CA MET A 1 28.32 -76.79 -42.23
C MET A 1 27.56 -76.32 -41.00
N ARG A 2 27.35 -74.99 -40.93
CA ARG A 2 26.32 -74.19 -40.21
C ARG A 2 26.06 -74.47 -38.72
N ARG A 3 26.74 -73.66 -37.88
CA ARG A 3 26.36 -73.32 -36.50
C ARG A 3 25.06 -72.51 -36.51
N SER A 4 24.08 -72.91 -35.72
CA SER A 4 22.84 -72.18 -35.45
C SER A 4 23.06 -71.19 -34.31
N ILE A 5 23.01 -69.89 -34.61
CA ILE A 5 23.10 -68.80 -33.63
C ILE A 5 21.67 -68.39 -33.29
N ARG A 6 21.25 -68.58 -32.05
CA ARG A 6 19.98 -68.03 -31.52
C ARG A 6 20.19 -66.55 -31.19
N PRO A 7 19.29 -65.63 -31.58
CA PRO A 7 19.43 -64.23 -31.21
C PRO A 7 19.04 -64.04 -29.74
N VAL A 8 19.94 -63.48 -28.95
CA VAL A 8 19.65 -62.94 -27.62
C VAL A 8 18.86 -61.65 -27.83
N ARG A 9 17.58 -61.63 -27.44
CA ARG A 9 16.79 -60.40 -27.36
C ARG A 9 17.25 -59.61 -26.14
N VAL A 10 18.09 -58.60 -26.37
CA VAL A 10 18.39 -57.57 -25.37
C VAL A 10 17.15 -56.68 -25.26
N LEU A 11 16.42 -56.79 -24.14
CA LEU A 11 15.43 -55.78 -23.77
C LEU A 11 16.22 -54.54 -23.29
N LEU A 12 16.26 -53.50 -24.12
CA LEU A 12 16.62 -52.16 -23.69
C LEU A 12 15.47 -51.61 -22.83
N LEU A 13 15.63 -51.59 -21.51
CA LEU A 13 14.83 -50.70 -20.66
C LEU A 13 15.31 -49.27 -20.94
N ALA A 14 14.54 -48.54 -21.73
CA ALA A 14 14.67 -47.08 -21.78
C ALA A 14 14.12 -46.53 -20.45
N ALA A 15 15.02 -46.13 -19.54
CA ALA A 15 14.63 -45.31 -18.40
C ALA A 15 14.23 -43.93 -18.93
N ALA A 16 12.92 -43.66 -18.98
CA ALA A 16 12.43 -42.32 -19.25
C ALA A 16 12.78 -41.44 -18.04
N LEU A 17 13.80 -40.58 -18.16
CA LEU A 17 13.93 -39.43 -17.28
C LEU A 17 12.74 -38.51 -17.58
N ALA A 18 11.72 -38.53 -16.74
CA ALA A 18 10.75 -37.45 -16.70
C ALA A 18 11.49 -36.20 -16.21
N ALA A 19 11.76 -35.25 -17.11
CA ALA A 19 12.12 -33.91 -16.71
C ALA A 19 10.92 -33.36 -15.92
N ALA A 20 11.08 -33.17 -14.61
CA ALA A 20 10.13 -32.41 -13.84
C ALA A 20 10.09 -31.01 -14.44
N ALA A 21 8.98 -30.65 -15.09
CA ALA A 21 8.72 -29.26 -15.41
C ALA A 21 8.81 -28.48 -14.08
N PRO A 22 9.47 -27.31 -14.05
CA PRO A 22 9.38 -26.47 -12.87
C PRO A 22 7.88 -26.25 -12.59
N LEU A 23 7.43 -26.55 -11.37
CA LEU A 23 6.15 -26.00 -10.93
C LEU A 23 6.29 -24.49 -11.13
N ALA A 24 5.50 -23.91 -12.04
CA ALA A 24 5.30 -22.48 -12.01
C ALA A 24 4.81 -22.17 -10.59
N ALA A 25 5.63 -21.45 -9.81
CA ALA A 25 5.16 -20.91 -8.55
C ALA A 25 3.91 -20.11 -8.90
N GLN A 26 2.76 -20.56 -8.43
CA GLN A 26 1.53 -19.79 -8.54
C GLN A 26 1.82 -18.52 -7.75
N GLU A 27 1.93 -17.38 -8.45
CA GLU A 27 2.10 -16.11 -7.75
C GLU A 27 0.96 -15.99 -6.75
N SER A 28 1.32 -15.84 -5.47
CA SER A 28 0.32 -15.63 -4.44
C SER A 28 -0.43 -14.35 -4.79
N THR A 29 -1.75 -14.42 -4.80
CA THR A 29 -2.57 -13.25 -5.09
C THR A 29 -2.31 -12.21 -4.01
N ASN A 30 -1.66 -11.10 -4.37
CA ASN A 30 -1.35 -10.03 -3.45
C ASN A 30 -2.24 -8.81 -3.74
N TYR A 31 -2.96 -8.35 -2.72
CA TYR A 31 -3.91 -7.24 -2.84
C TYR A 31 -3.27 -5.88 -2.52
N SER A 32 -1.93 -5.84 -2.37
CA SER A 32 -1.23 -4.60 -2.05
C SER A 32 -1.30 -3.64 -3.23
N TYR A 33 -2.01 -2.54 -3.02
CA TYR A 33 -2.19 -1.49 -4.01
C TYR A 33 -2.85 -0.27 -3.36
N THR A 34 -2.84 0.86 -4.06
CA THR A 34 -3.73 1.99 -3.74
C THR A 34 -5.02 1.82 -4.52
N TRP A 35 -6.14 1.74 -3.81
CA TRP A 35 -7.46 1.50 -4.37
C TRP A 35 -8.29 2.78 -4.36
N TRP A 36 -9.03 3.03 -5.43
CA TRP A 36 -9.81 4.26 -5.60
C TRP A 36 -11.07 4.02 -6.42
N ASN A 37 -11.96 5.01 -6.44
CA ASN A 37 -13.11 5.04 -7.32
C ASN A 37 -12.97 6.25 -8.25
N ALA A 38 -12.83 6.00 -9.55
CA ALA A 38 -12.67 7.07 -10.55
C ALA A 38 -13.87 8.04 -10.62
N ALA A 39 -15.08 7.59 -10.23
CA ALA A 39 -16.26 8.46 -10.14
C ALA A 39 -16.30 9.29 -8.85
N GLU A 40 -15.46 8.96 -7.87
CA GLU A 40 -15.39 9.61 -6.56
C GLU A 40 -13.95 10.06 -6.22
N PRO A 41 -13.31 10.88 -7.08
CA PRO A 41 -11.92 11.25 -6.85
C PRO A 41 -11.75 12.07 -5.56
N GLY A 42 -10.59 11.93 -4.91
CA GLY A 42 -10.23 12.74 -3.72
C GLY A 42 -10.31 12.00 -2.38
N TRP A 43 -10.59 10.70 -2.40
CA TRP A 43 -10.44 9.77 -1.29
C TRP A 43 -9.90 8.43 -1.84
N GLY A 44 -9.45 7.52 -0.97
CA GLY A 44 -9.00 6.20 -1.39
C GLY A 44 -8.47 5.35 -0.26
N TYR A 45 -8.13 4.10 -0.58
CA TYR A 45 -7.77 3.09 0.40
C TYR A 45 -6.53 2.32 -0.06
N ASN A 46 -5.45 2.44 0.68
CA ASN A 46 -4.23 1.68 0.40
C ASN A 46 -4.22 0.40 1.21
N LEU A 47 -3.76 -0.68 0.58
CA LEU A 47 -3.64 -2.00 1.18
C LEU A 47 -2.19 -2.49 1.11
N SER A 48 -1.75 -3.17 2.17
CA SER A 48 -0.52 -3.97 2.26
C SER A 48 -0.92 -5.38 2.74
N HIS A 49 -0.84 -6.35 1.83
CA HIS A 49 -1.17 -7.76 2.06
C HIS A 49 0.09 -8.52 2.45
N GLN A 50 0.17 -8.91 3.73
CA GLN A 50 1.32 -9.54 4.37
C GLN A 50 0.90 -10.86 5.03
N GLY A 51 1.37 -12.00 4.52
CA GLY A 51 0.86 -13.31 4.91
C GLY A 51 -0.66 -13.37 4.74
N ASP A 52 -1.37 -13.78 5.79
CA ASP A 52 -2.85 -13.79 5.83
C ASP A 52 -3.45 -12.45 6.30
N LEU A 53 -2.63 -11.42 6.52
CA LEU A 53 -3.06 -10.13 7.06
C LEU A 53 -3.19 -9.08 5.96
N LEU A 54 -4.28 -8.32 6.01
CA LEU A 54 -4.46 -7.18 5.12
C LEU A 54 -4.48 -5.89 5.95
N TYR A 55 -3.37 -5.15 5.95
CA TYR A 55 -3.30 -3.85 6.60
C TYR A 55 -3.71 -2.73 5.64
N GLY A 56 -4.67 -1.91 6.05
CA GLY A 56 -5.24 -0.84 5.25
C GLY A 56 -5.07 0.54 5.86
N THR A 57 -4.74 1.53 5.02
CA THR A 57 -4.79 2.96 5.38
C THR A 57 -5.73 3.69 4.44
N TRP A 58 -6.68 4.43 5.01
CA TRP A 58 -7.76 5.07 4.27
C TRP A 58 -7.69 6.57 4.45
N TYR A 59 -7.53 7.34 3.36
CA TYR A 59 -7.65 8.79 3.40
C TYR A 59 -9.06 9.23 3.00
N SER A 60 -9.68 10.07 3.83
CA SER A 60 -11.03 10.60 3.60
C SER A 60 -11.23 11.92 4.38
N TYR A 61 -12.49 12.26 4.67
CA TYR A 61 -12.86 13.49 5.37
C TYR A 61 -13.84 13.22 6.52
N ALA A 62 -13.59 13.84 7.66
CA ALA A 62 -14.45 13.78 8.84
C ALA A 62 -15.76 14.57 8.62
N ASP A 63 -16.67 14.52 9.59
CA ASP A 63 -17.99 15.17 9.52
C ASP A 63 -17.94 16.70 9.35
N ASP A 64 -16.83 17.34 9.76
CA ASP A 64 -16.57 18.76 9.54
C ASP A 64 -15.83 19.06 8.22
N GLY A 65 -15.66 18.05 7.37
CA GLY A 65 -15.03 18.14 6.06
C GLY A 65 -13.51 18.25 6.07
N LYS A 66 -12.84 18.13 7.23
CA LYS A 66 -11.38 18.11 7.25
C LYS A 66 -10.83 16.73 6.91
N ALA A 67 -9.67 16.72 6.27
CA ALA A 67 -8.89 15.51 6.01
C ALA A 67 -8.75 14.68 7.29
N MET A 68 -8.97 13.37 7.17
CA MET A 68 -8.80 12.40 8.24
C MET A 68 -8.22 11.12 7.63
N PHE A 69 -7.56 10.30 8.44
CA PHE A 69 -7.17 8.97 7.99
C PHE A 69 -7.60 7.88 8.97
N LEU A 70 -7.91 6.72 8.41
CA LEU A 70 -8.35 5.56 9.16
C LEU A 70 -7.40 4.39 8.89
N THR A 71 -7.32 3.48 9.85
CA THR A 71 -6.54 2.24 9.73
C THR A 71 -7.43 1.04 9.96
N VAL A 72 -7.12 -0.05 9.26
CA VAL A 72 -7.84 -1.33 9.37
C VAL A 72 -6.81 -2.45 9.32
N GLU A 73 -6.94 -3.40 10.23
CA GLU A 73 -6.23 -4.67 10.14
C GLU A 73 -7.27 -5.76 9.84
N GLY A 74 -7.25 -6.27 8.61
CA GLY A 74 -8.20 -7.25 8.10
C GLY A 74 -7.70 -8.70 8.27
N ALA A 75 -8.49 -9.51 8.95
CA ALA A 75 -8.28 -10.95 9.07
C ALA A 75 -9.10 -11.71 8.01
N PRO A 76 -8.59 -12.85 7.49
CA PRO A 76 -9.25 -13.59 6.42
C PRO A 76 -10.56 -14.20 6.90
N GLN A 77 -11.55 -14.25 6.01
CA GLN A 77 -12.86 -14.83 6.24
C GLN A 77 -13.05 -16.09 5.39
N THR A 78 -14.03 -16.92 5.74
CA THR A 78 -14.31 -18.18 5.03
C THR A 78 -14.79 -17.98 3.59
N ASP A 79 -15.29 -16.80 3.25
CA ASP A 79 -15.74 -16.43 1.91
C ASP A 79 -14.62 -15.80 1.05
N GLY A 80 -13.38 -15.73 1.57
CA GLY A 80 -12.24 -15.15 0.89
C GLY A 80 -12.10 -13.62 1.03
N SER A 81 -13.04 -12.98 1.74
CA SER A 81 -12.90 -11.56 2.12
C SER A 81 -11.98 -11.37 3.33
N PHE A 82 -11.62 -10.12 3.61
CA PHE A 82 -10.90 -9.74 4.83
C PHE A 82 -11.77 -8.79 5.66
N SER A 83 -11.84 -8.98 6.97
CA SER A 83 -12.64 -8.14 7.87
C SER A 83 -11.84 -7.67 9.07
N GLY A 84 -12.07 -6.42 9.49
CA GLY A 84 -11.37 -5.82 10.61
C GLY A 84 -12.11 -4.62 11.22
N SER A 85 -11.69 -4.24 12.43
CA SER A 85 -12.12 -3.00 13.06
C SER A 85 -11.46 -1.79 12.40
N VAL A 86 -12.20 -0.70 12.29
CA VAL A 86 -11.73 0.58 11.73
C VAL A 86 -11.33 1.49 12.89
N TYR A 87 -10.09 1.96 12.87
CA TYR A 87 -9.54 2.87 13.87
C TYR A 87 -9.28 4.25 13.31
N ARG A 88 -9.57 5.27 14.13
CA ARG A 88 -9.09 6.64 13.93
C ARG A 88 -8.03 6.96 14.98
N VAL A 89 -6.95 7.61 14.55
CA VAL A 89 -5.78 7.85 15.39
C VAL A 89 -5.63 9.35 15.63
N ALA A 90 -5.23 9.74 16.83
CA ALA A 90 -4.79 11.09 17.17
C ALA A 90 -3.31 11.06 17.57
N GLY A 91 -2.60 12.17 17.45
CA GLY A 91 -1.16 12.16 17.63
C GLY A 91 -0.50 13.51 17.86
N THR A 92 0.81 13.52 17.76
CA THR A 92 1.68 14.69 17.93
C THR A 92 1.77 15.44 16.60
N PRO A 93 1.53 16.77 16.57
CA PRO A 93 1.63 17.56 15.34
C PRO A 93 2.96 17.33 14.60
N PHE A 94 2.92 17.30 13.27
CA PHE A 94 4.04 16.88 12.43
C PHE A 94 5.35 17.63 12.72
N GLU A 95 5.25 18.93 13.03
CA GLU A 95 6.38 19.79 13.33
C GLU A 95 7.05 19.48 14.67
N GLN A 96 6.37 18.73 15.54
CA GLN A 96 6.81 18.34 16.88
C GLN A 96 7.24 16.86 16.96
N ILE A 97 6.97 16.05 15.93
CA ILE A 97 7.44 14.65 15.89
C ILE A 97 8.96 14.65 15.84
N ASN A 98 9.62 14.07 16.84
CA ASN A 98 11.09 14.09 16.97
C ASN A 98 11.64 12.89 17.75
N GLY A 99 11.73 11.72 17.11
CA GLY A 99 12.35 10.51 17.65
C GLY A 99 11.56 9.83 18.78
N MET A 100 10.27 10.09 18.86
CA MET A 100 9.36 9.45 19.82
C MET A 100 8.04 9.09 19.12
N GLN A 101 7.32 8.14 19.72
CA GLN A 101 5.99 7.74 19.28
C GLN A 101 5.09 8.96 19.00
N ALA A 102 4.55 9.02 17.79
CA ALA A 102 3.72 10.12 17.33
C ALA A 102 2.25 9.94 17.73
N PHE A 103 1.68 8.72 17.69
CA PHE A 103 0.27 8.54 18.09
C PHE A 103 0.09 8.66 19.60
N THR A 104 -1.02 9.28 20.01
CA THR A 104 -1.40 9.49 21.42
C THR A 104 -2.67 8.75 21.79
N ALA A 105 -3.53 8.45 20.81
CA ALA A 105 -4.75 7.66 21.01
C ALA A 105 -5.15 6.94 19.72
N ALA A 106 -5.75 5.76 19.86
CA ALA A 106 -6.42 5.04 18.77
C ALA A 106 -7.83 4.66 19.24
N THR A 107 -8.84 5.05 18.46
CA THR A 107 -10.25 4.85 18.79
C THR A 107 -10.88 3.98 17.71
N GLU A 108 -11.47 2.85 18.10
CA GLU A 108 -12.31 2.06 17.21
C GLU A 108 -13.61 2.81 16.92
N ILE A 109 -13.94 2.98 15.64
CA ILE A 109 -15.11 3.75 15.18
C ILE A 109 -16.05 2.94 14.27
N GLY A 110 -15.71 1.69 13.98
CA GLY A 110 -16.47 0.90 13.03
C GLY A 110 -15.80 -0.41 12.62
N THR A 111 -16.32 -1.00 11.55
CA THR A 111 -15.79 -2.21 10.92
C THR A 111 -15.74 -2.05 9.40
N ALA A 112 -14.83 -2.78 8.76
CA ALA A 112 -14.69 -2.84 7.32
C ALA A 112 -14.53 -4.29 6.84
N ASN A 113 -15.11 -4.59 5.69
CA ASN A 113 -14.98 -5.84 4.95
C ASN A 113 -14.46 -5.52 3.53
N MET A 114 -13.47 -6.27 3.10
CA MET A 114 -12.76 -6.13 1.84
C MET A 114 -12.93 -7.42 1.04
N ALA A 115 -13.79 -7.40 0.03
CA ALA A 115 -14.04 -8.54 -0.83
C ALA A 115 -13.48 -8.28 -2.24
N PHE A 116 -12.77 -9.24 -2.80
CA PHE A 116 -12.14 -9.12 -4.11
C PHE A 116 -12.88 -9.98 -5.14
N ASP A 117 -13.20 -9.40 -6.30
CA ASP A 117 -13.82 -10.15 -7.40
C ASP A 117 -12.79 -10.90 -8.26
N GLY A 118 -13.26 -11.74 -9.19
CA GLY A 118 -12.39 -12.50 -10.09
C GLY A 118 -11.60 -11.65 -11.09
N SER A 119 -11.94 -10.36 -11.23
CA SER A 119 -11.21 -9.38 -12.04
C SER A 119 -10.18 -8.60 -11.20
N GLY A 120 -10.13 -8.83 -9.89
CA GLY A 120 -9.24 -8.15 -8.96
C GLY A 120 -9.74 -6.77 -8.53
N ASN A 121 -11.02 -6.43 -8.70
CA ASN A 121 -11.62 -5.22 -8.11
C ASN A 121 -11.98 -5.46 -6.64
N LEU A 122 -11.97 -4.38 -5.86
CA LEU A 122 -12.27 -4.39 -4.43
C LEU A 122 -13.67 -3.84 -4.16
N THR A 123 -14.51 -4.64 -3.51
CA THR A 123 -15.69 -4.13 -2.81
C THR A 123 -15.31 -3.84 -1.36
N LEU A 124 -15.25 -2.56 -0.98
CA LEU A 124 -15.10 -2.11 0.40
C LEU A 124 -16.48 -1.84 0.99
N THR A 125 -16.90 -2.68 1.92
CA THR A 125 -18.13 -2.46 2.73
C THR A 125 -17.72 -2.05 4.13
N TYR A 126 -18.27 -0.96 4.64
CA TYR A 126 -17.91 -0.47 5.99
C TYR A 126 -19.14 -0.01 6.75
N THR A 127 -19.06 -0.10 8.07
CA THR A 127 -20.00 0.51 9.01
C THR A 127 -19.22 1.38 9.98
N ILE A 128 -19.38 2.69 9.89
CA ILE A 128 -18.72 3.67 10.77
C ILE A 128 -19.78 4.53 11.43
N ASN A 129 -19.72 4.67 12.76
CA ASN A 129 -20.69 5.44 13.56
C ASN A 129 -22.16 5.09 13.23
N GLY A 130 -22.44 3.82 12.93
CA GLY A 130 -23.79 3.32 12.61
C GLY A 130 -24.24 3.55 11.16
N VAL A 131 -23.43 4.16 10.29
CA VAL A 131 -23.72 4.32 8.87
C VAL A 131 -22.98 3.27 8.06
N THR A 132 -23.73 2.49 7.28
CA THR A 132 -23.18 1.46 6.38
C THR A 132 -23.13 1.95 4.94
N GLN A 133 -22.02 1.71 4.26
CA GLN A 133 -21.80 2.01 2.85
C GLN A 133 -21.07 0.85 2.17
N SER A 134 -21.22 0.76 0.85
CA SER A 134 -20.47 -0.19 0.02
C SER A 134 -19.91 0.55 -1.20
N LYS A 135 -18.61 0.39 -1.45
CA LYS A 135 -17.85 1.10 -2.47
C LYS A 135 -17.11 0.10 -3.36
N GLN A 136 -17.25 0.26 -4.67
CA GLN A 136 -16.45 -0.45 -5.66
C GLN A 136 -15.19 0.35 -5.94
N LEU A 137 -14.04 -0.29 -5.80
CA LEU A 137 -12.72 0.30 -5.95
C LEU A 137 -11.89 -0.50 -6.94
N GLU A 138 -11.12 0.21 -7.73
CA GLU A 138 -10.17 -0.33 -8.68
C GLU A 138 -8.74 0.08 -8.30
N ARG A 139 -7.75 -0.57 -8.91
CA ARG A 139 -6.34 -0.24 -8.72
C ARG A 139 -6.03 1.15 -9.30
N PHE A 140 -5.44 2.03 -8.50
CA PHE A 140 -5.01 3.36 -8.93
C PHE A 140 -3.79 3.29 -9.86
N THR A 141 -4.02 3.23 -11.15
CA THR A 141 -3.00 3.15 -12.20
C THR A 141 -2.92 4.46 -12.97
N PHE A 142 -1.71 4.96 -13.19
CA PHE A 142 -1.42 6.16 -13.98
C PHE A 142 -0.26 5.97 -14.97
N ASP A 143 0.35 4.78 -14.98
CA ASP A 143 1.27 4.32 -16.01
C ASP A 143 0.67 3.10 -16.74
N PRO A 144 0.78 3.00 -18.08
CA PRO A 144 0.37 1.82 -18.83
C PRO A 144 1.08 0.52 -18.41
N ALA A 145 2.32 0.62 -17.93
CA ALA A 145 3.09 -0.48 -17.33
C ALA A 145 2.86 -0.51 -15.80
N ALA A 146 1.59 -0.56 -15.39
CA ALA A 146 1.23 -0.64 -13.98
C ALA A 146 1.93 -1.84 -13.29
N PRO A 147 2.50 -1.65 -12.09
CA PRO A 147 3.26 -2.70 -11.44
C PRO A 147 2.36 -3.85 -10.97
N VAL A 148 2.91 -5.06 -11.03
CA VAL A 148 2.33 -6.26 -10.41
C VAL A 148 2.97 -6.45 -9.04
N CYS A 149 2.13 -6.55 -8.01
CA CYS A 149 2.57 -6.85 -6.65
C CYS A 149 2.36 -8.33 -6.34
N VAL A 150 3.36 -8.96 -5.74
CA VAL A 150 3.38 -10.38 -5.36
C VAL A 150 3.86 -10.52 -3.92
N GLY A 151 3.53 -11.64 -3.27
CA GLY A 151 4.12 -11.99 -1.98
C GLY A 151 5.56 -12.51 -2.14
N THR A 152 6.43 -12.16 -1.21
CA THR A 152 7.78 -12.72 -1.11
C THR A 152 8.20 -12.91 0.35
N THR A 153 8.93 -13.99 0.62
CA THR A 153 9.64 -14.21 1.89
C THR A 153 11.10 -13.78 1.82
N GLU A 154 11.61 -13.50 0.61
CA GLU A 154 12.98 -13.03 0.38
C GLU A 154 13.16 -11.58 0.80
N SER A 155 14.42 -11.16 1.00
CA SER A 155 14.74 -9.75 1.24
C SER A 155 14.26 -8.88 0.09
N ARG A 156 13.68 -7.72 0.43
CA ARG A 156 13.23 -6.72 -0.55
C ARG A 156 14.27 -5.63 -0.80
N ALA A 157 15.47 -5.72 -0.23
CA ALA A 157 16.53 -4.71 -0.39
C ALA A 157 16.93 -4.50 -1.87
N GLY A 158 16.79 -5.53 -2.72
CA GLY A 158 17.02 -5.42 -4.16
C GLY A 158 15.86 -4.83 -4.97
N ALA A 159 14.71 -4.52 -4.35
CA ALA A 159 13.54 -4.01 -5.06
C ALA A 159 13.77 -2.58 -5.56
N SER A 160 13.46 -2.34 -6.84
CA SER A 160 13.55 -1.02 -7.47
C SER A 160 12.21 -0.28 -7.54
N ASN A 161 11.10 -0.98 -7.34
CA ASN A 161 9.78 -0.35 -7.17
C ASN A 161 9.50 -0.17 -5.68
N TYR A 162 9.06 1.03 -5.29
CA TYR A 162 8.95 1.44 -3.89
C TYR A 162 7.50 1.41 -3.38
N SER A 163 6.57 0.85 -4.16
CA SER A 163 5.17 0.78 -3.76
C SER A 163 5.00 -0.07 -2.50
N ASP A 164 4.51 0.55 -1.43
CA ASP A 164 4.17 -0.06 -0.13
C ASP A 164 3.64 1.00 0.85
N LEU A 165 3.36 0.54 2.07
CA LEU A 165 3.39 1.36 3.27
C LEU A 165 4.82 1.51 3.81
N TRP A 166 5.18 2.73 4.19
CA TRP A 166 6.45 3.11 4.77
C TRP A 166 6.25 3.91 6.05
N TRP A 167 7.18 3.81 6.99
CA TRP A 167 7.06 4.46 8.31
C TRP A 167 8.43 4.61 8.98
N ASN A 168 8.46 5.28 10.13
CA ASN A 168 9.60 5.34 11.03
C ASN A 168 9.25 4.60 12.33
N ASP A 169 9.95 3.51 12.65
CA ASP A 169 9.66 2.69 13.84
C ASP A 169 9.85 3.43 15.16
N SER A 170 10.81 4.35 15.19
CA SER A 170 11.14 5.17 16.35
C SER A 170 10.10 6.28 16.57
N GLU A 171 9.20 6.48 15.60
CA GLU A 171 8.16 7.51 15.62
C GLU A 171 6.78 6.92 15.28
N ALA A 172 6.48 5.73 15.80
CA ALA A 172 5.25 5.00 15.52
C ALA A 172 3.99 5.90 15.55
N GLY A 173 3.12 5.77 14.56
CA GLY A 173 1.84 6.48 14.48
C GLY A 173 1.65 7.38 13.25
N TRP A 174 2.70 7.69 12.50
CA TRP A 174 2.61 8.33 11.18
C TRP A 174 3.20 7.41 10.12
N GLY A 175 2.89 7.66 8.85
CA GLY A 175 3.43 6.84 7.76
C GLY A 175 3.12 7.38 6.37
N LEU A 176 3.63 6.69 5.36
CA LEU A 176 3.50 7.03 3.97
C LEU A 176 2.88 5.85 3.20
N THR A 177 1.94 6.13 2.31
CA THR A 177 1.66 5.25 1.18
C THR A 177 2.48 5.74 -0.01
N ILE A 178 3.23 4.83 -0.63
CA ILE A 178 3.94 5.07 -1.88
C ILE A 178 3.29 4.24 -2.97
N SER A 179 3.01 4.85 -4.11
CA SER A 179 2.64 4.17 -5.36
C SER A 179 3.58 4.63 -6.46
N HIS A 180 4.52 3.76 -6.82
CA HIS A 180 5.59 3.99 -7.78
C HIS A 180 5.23 3.33 -9.11
N GLN A 181 5.10 4.12 -10.17
CA GLN A 181 4.81 3.64 -11.53
C GLN A 181 5.63 4.47 -12.53
N GLY A 182 6.50 3.83 -13.28
CA GLY A 182 7.51 4.48 -14.11
C GLY A 182 8.43 5.39 -13.30
N ASP A 183 8.72 6.59 -13.82
CA ASP A 183 9.57 7.58 -13.14
C ASP A 183 8.81 8.47 -12.14
N VAL A 184 7.59 8.08 -11.74
CA VAL A 184 6.70 8.89 -10.91
C VAL A 184 6.28 8.13 -9.66
N ILE A 185 6.32 8.83 -8.52
CA ILE A 185 5.73 8.39 -7.26
C ILE A 185 4.53 9.26 -6.94
N PHE A 186 3.38 8.63 -6.72
CA PHE A 186 2.27 9.18 -5.96
C PHE A 186 2.49 8.88 -4.47
N LEU A 187 2.43 9.92 -3.64
CA LEU A 187 2.64 9.85 -2.19
C LEU A 187 1.37 10.24 -1.46
N LEU A 188 1.00 9.49 -0.42
CA LEU A 188 0.16 9.98 0.68
C LEU A 188 1.00 9.94 1.95
N TRP A 189 0.93 11.01 2.74
CA TRP A 189 1.54 11.11 4.05
C TRP A 189 0.44 11.29 5.10
N TYR A 190 0.37 10.35 6.02
CA TYR A 190 -0.54 10.34 7.16
C TYR A 190 0.19 10.90 8.38
N THR A 191 -0.34 11.99 8.95
CA THR A 191 0.30 12.72 10.04
C THR A 191 -0.74 13.49 10.84
N TYR A 192 -0.29 14.35 11.75
CA TYR A 192 -1.15 15.13 12.63
C TYR A 192 -0.91 16.63 12.45
N GLY A 193 -1.98 17.41 12.54
CA GLY A 193 -1.95 18.87 12.53
C GLY A 193 -2.15 19.42 13.93
N GLU A 194 -2.54 20.71 14.00
CA GLU A 194 -2.82 21.41 15.25
C GLU A 194 -3.82 20.63 16.13
N GLY A 195 -3.55 20.63 17.45
CA GLY A 195 -4.37 19.90 18.42
C GLY A 195 -4.25 18.38 18.33
N GLY A 196 -3.32 17.85 17.53
CA GLY A 196 -3.09 16.42 17.37
C GLY A 196 -4.10 15.71 16.47
N ARG A 197 -4.81 16.49 15.66
CA ARG A 197 -5.82 16.00 14.73
C ARG A 197 -5.16 15.29 13.56
N ASP A 198 -5.64 14.10 13.22
CA ASP A 198 -5.24 13.38 12.02
C ASP A 198 -5.49 14.18 10.75
N GLN A 199 -4.58 14.04 9.78
CA GLN A 199 -4.69 14.59 8.44
C GLN A 199 -3.91 13.72 7.46
N TRP A 200 -4.19 13.89 6.18
CA TRP A 200 -3.39 13.36 5.10
C TRP A 200 -2.95 14.47 4.15
N ILE A 201 -1.77 14.30 3.58
CA ILE A 201 -1.14 15.23 2.64
C ILE A 201 -0.67 14.38 1.46
N SER A 202 -0.90 14.82 0.23
CA SER A 202 -0.48 14.07 -0.95
C SER A 202 0.67 14.74 -1.69
N ALA A 203 1.41 13.99 -2.49
CA ALA A 203 2.11 14.54 -3.64
C ALA A 203 1.66 13.75 -4.86
N SER A 204 0.94 14.42 -5.78
CA SER A 204 0.38 13.74 -6.96
C SER A 204 1.46 13.27 -7.93
N SER A 205 2.64 13.90 -7.91
CA SER A 205 3.75 13.55 -8.78
C SER A 205 5.07 13.96 -8.16
N LEU A 206 5.75 13.01 -7.51
CA LEU A 206 7.17 13.12 -7.21
C LEU A 206 7.94 12.56 -8.41
N ILE A 207 8.70 13.40 -9.10
CA ILE A 207 9.40 13.07 -10.34
C ILE A 207 10.82 12.62 -10.02
N ARG A 208 11.27 11.54 -10.66
CA ARG A 208 12.64 11.04 -10.55
C ARG A 208 13.66 12.09 -11.01
N GLN A 209 14.68 12.31 -10.20
CA GLN A 209 15.78 13.24 -10.44
C GLN A 209 17.02 12.50 -10.92
N ALA A 210 18.02 13.25 -11.42
CA ALA A 210 19.28 12.69 -11.89
C ALA A 210 20.08 11.97 -10.78
N ASP A 211 19.92 12.39 -9.52
CA ASP A 211 20.54 11.76 -8.34
C ASP A 211 19.77 10.53 -7.84
N GLY A 212 18.67 10.14 -8.51
CA GLY A 212 17.81 9.01 -8.13
C GLY A 212 16.76 9.34 -7.07
N SER A 213 16.76 10.55 -6.50
CA SER A 213 15.68 11.01 -5.61
C SER A 213 14.39 11.29 -6.40
N TYR A 214 13.26 11.31 -5.72
CA TYR A 214 11.96 11.73 -6.28
C TYR A 214 11.55 13.04 -5.61
N ARG A 215 11.12 14.04 -6.37
CA ARG A 215 10.80 15.38 -5.85
C ARG A 215 9.53 15.96 -6.46
N GLY A 216 8.77 16.72 -5.66
CA GLY A 216 7.55 17.38 -6.11
C GLY A 216 6.84 18.16 -5.00
N GLY A 217 5.68 18.73 -5.34
CA GLY A 217 4.86 19.53 -4.44
C GLY A 217 3.99 18.69 -3.50
N LEU A 218 3.90 19.11 -2.24
CA LEU A 218 2.94 18.59 -1.27
C LEU A 218 1.63 19.36 -1.37
N GLN A 219 0.52 18.63 -1.35
CA GLN A 219 -0.82 19.11 -1.61
C GLN A 219 -1.74 18.71 -0.45
N ARG A 220 -2.64 19.62 -0.06
CA ARG A 220 -3.63 19.35 0.98
C ARG A 220 -4.98 19.93 0.57
N PRO A 221 -6.06 19.12 0.56
CA PRO A 221 -7.40 19.64 0.33
C PRO A 221 -7.78 20.69 1.38
N ALA A 222 -8.42 21.79 0.94
CA ALA A 222 -8.90 22.80 1.86
C ALA A 222 -10.03 22.27 2.75
N ASN A 223 -10.96 21.52 2.14
CA ASN A 223 -12.05 20.77 2.75
C ASN A 223 -12.47 19.63 1.81
N GLY A 224 -13.31 18.71 2.29
CA GLY A 224 -13.94 17.68 1.47
C GLY A 224 -15.31 17.26 1.99
N THR A 225 -15.92 16.32 1.25
CA THR A 225 -17.22 15.73 1.55
C THR A 225 -17.05 14.67 2.63
N PRO A 226 -17.81 14.74 3.75
CA PRO A 226 -17.75 13.74 4.81
C PRO A 226 -17.89 12.31 4.26
N LEU A 227 -17.10 11.40 4.80
CA LEU A 227 -16.97 10.02 4.30
C LEU A 227 -18.31 9.34 3.94
N PRO A 228 -19.35 9.34 4.80
CA PRO A 228 -20.61 8.64 4.50
C PRO A 228 -21.45 9.29 3.39
N GLN A 229 -21.10 10.51 2.96
CA GLN A 229 -21.83 11.32 2.00
C GLN A 229 -21.18 11.36 0.61
N ILE A 230 -20.01 10.72 0.45
CA ILE A 230 -19.30 10.70 -0.83
C ILE A 230 -20.12 9.89 -1.85
N ILE A 231 -20.60 10.54 -2.91
CA ILE A 231 -21.27 9.94 -4.08
C ILE A 231 -20.75 10.52 -5.41
N GLY A 232 -19.63 11.23 -5.35
CA GLY A 232 -18.96 11.96 -6.42
C GLY A 232 -17.61 12.47 -5.92
N PRO A 233 -17.02 13.51 -6.53
CA PRO A 233 -15.76 14.08 -6.05
C PRO A 233 -15.81 14.41 -4.55
N ALA A 234 -14.87 13.86 -3.81
CA ALA A 234 -14.78 14.04 -2.36
C ALA A 234 -14.11 15.37 -1.98
N THR A 235 -13.53 16.09 -2.94
CA THR A 235 -12.99 17.44 -2.76
C THR A 235 -12.99 18.21 -4.07
N SER A 236 -12.52 19.46 -4.01
CA SER A 236 -12.32 20.33 -5.16
C SER A 236 -10.91 20.18 -5.74
N PHE A 237 -10.82 20.18 -7.07
CA PHE A 237 -9.58 20.11 -7.81
C PHE A 237 -9.33 21.44 -8.58
N PRO A 238 -8.08 21.86 -8.80
CA PRO A 238 -6.84 21.23 -8.32
C PRO A 238 -6.66 21.38 -6.80
N VAL A 239 -6.02 20.40 -6.17
CA VAL A 239 -5.69 20.46 -4.74
C VAL A 239 -4.53 21.46 -4.53
N PRO A 240 -4.64 22.45 -3.62
CA PRO A 240 -3.60 23.44 -3.41
C PRO A 240 -2.26 22.82 -2.97
N GLU A 241 -1.17 23.32 -3.53
CA GLU A 241 0.19 23.02 -3.09
C GLU A 241 0.56 23.89 -1.88
N ILE A 242 1.12 23.27 -0.84
CA ILE A 242 1.43 23.88 0.47
C ILE A 242 2.85 23.56 0.96
N GLY A 243 3.68 22.96 0.10
CA GLY A 243 5.00 22.52 0.48
C GLY A 243 5.68 21.70 -0.61
N THR A 244 6.82 21.11 -0.27
CA THR A 244 7.59 20.24 -1.15
C THR A 244 8.03 18.98 -0.40
N ALA A 245 8.23 17.89 -1.13
CA ALA A 245 8.75 16.64 -0.62
C ALA A 245 9.86 16.08 -1.49
N SER A 246 10.74 15.31 -0.86
CA SER A 246 11.74 14.49 -1.50
C SER A 246 11.81 13.11 -0.84
N LEU A 247 11.88 12.06 -1.67
CA LEU A 247 12.18 10.70 -1.27
C LEU A 247 13.52 10.29 -1.86
N SER A 248 14.40 9.74 -1.03
CA SER A 248 15.62 9.06 -1.49
C SER A 248 15.72 7.69 -0.82
N PHE A 249 16.01 6.65 -1.60
CA PHE A 249 16.08 5.28 -1.11
C PHE A 249 17.54 4.82 -1.06
N SER A 250 17.95 4.23 0.06
CA SER A 250 19.25 3.55 0.18
C SER A 250 19.20 2.16 -0.44
N ASP A 251 18.05 1.50 -0.32
CA ASP A 251 17.73 0.21 -0.92
C ASP A 251 16.20 0.05 -1.03
N GLY A 252 15.72 -1.12 -1.43
CA GLY A 252 14.30 -1.41 -1.55
C GLY A 252 13.54 -1.48 -0.22
N GLU A 253 14.20 -1.43 0.94
CA GLU A 253 13.58 -1.57 2.27
C GLU A 253 13.72 -0.30 3.13
N THR A 254 14.66 0.58 2.83
CA THR A 254 15.03 1.76 3.63
C THR A 254 15.20 3.01 2.78
N GLY A 255 14.86 4.16 3.35
CA GLY A 255 14.99 5.45 2.68
C GLY A 255 14.85 6.63 3.63
N GLN A 256 14.71 7.80 3.02
CA GLN A 256 14.62 9.09 3.70
C GLN A 256 13.47 9.88 3.08
N PHE A 257 12.53 10.30 3.94
CA PHE A 257 11.49 11.26 3.60
C PHE A 257 11.88 12.64 4.11
N SER A 258 12.12 13.58 3.18
CA SER A 258 12.38 14.98 3.50
C SER A 258 11.23 15.84 3.01
N TYR A 259 10.83 16.84 3.78
CA TYR A 259 9.77 17.74 3.38
C TYR A 259 10.01 19.16 3.88
N THR A 260 9.37 20.11 3.20
CA THR A 260 9.07 21.45 3.70
C THR A 260 7.57 21.65 3.62
N LEU A 261 6.90 21.79 4.75
CA LEU A 261 5.46 21.97 4.86
C LEU A 261 5.17 23.21 5.70
N GLU A 262 4.46 24.20 5.15
CA GLU A 262 4.05 25.40 5.89
C GLU A 262 5.22 26.12 6.62
N GLY A 263 6.42 26.10 6.01
CA GLY A 263 7.63 26.73 6.55
C GLY A 263 8.45 25.85 7.51
N VAL A 264 7.97 24.65 7.85
CA VAL A 264 8.69 23.67 8.67
C VAL A 264 9.39 22.67 7.75
N SER A 265 10.69 22.48 7.94
CA SER A 265 11.47 21.46 7.21
C SER A 265 11.98 20.38 8.15
N GLN A 266 11.78 19.12 7.79
CA GLN A 266 12.34 17.97 8.50
C GLN A 266 12.78 16.88 7.51
N SER A 267 13.60 15.96 8.02
CA SER A 267 14.02 14.75 7.30
C SER A 267 13.92 13.54 8.24
N LYS A 268 13.18 12.52 7.82
CA LYS A 268 12.82 11.33 8.62
C LYS A 268 13.27 10.03 7.95
N PRO A 269 14.10 9.20 8.61
CA PRO A 269 14.40 7.88 8.05
C PRO A 269 13.10 7.09 7.98
N ILE A 270 12.93 6.33 6.92
CA ILE A 270 11.75 5.50 6.69
C ILE A 270 12.17 4.10 6.28
N GLN A 271 11.32 3.14 6.59
CA GLN A 271 11.45 1.75 6.18
C GLN A 271 10.08 1.19 5.80
N ARG A 272 10.06 0.12 5.02
CA ARG A 272 8.80 -0.57 4.70
C ARG A 272 8.12 -1.04 5.98
N PHE A 273 6.80 -0.85 6.04
CA PHE A 273 5.98 -1.31 7.15
C PHE A 273 5.84 -2.83 7.11
N VAL A 274 6.20 -3.50 8.20
CA VAL A 274 6.13 -4.96 8.34
C VAL A 274 5.46 -5.29 9.65
N VAL A 275 4.37 -6.07 9.58
CA VAL A 275 3.56 -6.48 10.74
C VAL A 275 3.52 -7.99 10.93
N VAL A 276 4.15 -8.74 10.03
CA VAL A 276 4.25 -10.20 10.09
C VAL A 276 5.67 -10.68 10.30
N GLY A 277 5.82 -11.92 10.75
CA GLY A 277 7.13 -12.54 10.97
C GLY A 277 7.98 -12.73 9.71
N ALA A 278 9.26 -13.05 9.90
CA ALA A 278 10.23 -13.22 8.80
C ALA A 278 9.81 -14.29 7.77
N GLU A 279 9.14 -15.35 8.21
CA GLU A 279 8.71 -16.47 7.34
C GLU A 279 7.41 -16.21 6.56
N GLN A 280 6.71 -15.11 6.87
CA GLN A 280 5.46 -14.73 6.20
C GLN A 280 5.75 -13.86 4.98
N GLU A 281 4.93 -13.95 3.94
CA GLU A 281 5.10 -13.16 2.73
C GLU A 281 4.85 -11.67 3.00
N LYS A 282 5.64 -10.79 2.36
CA LYS A 282 5.42 -9.34 2.30
C LYS A 282 5.25 -8.93 0.85
N PRO A 283 4.58 -7.81 0.55
CA PRO A 283 4.45 -7.37 -0.83
C PRO A 283 5.79 -6.89 -1.37
N VAL A 284 6.04 -7.23 -2.64
CA VAL A 284 7.02 -6.62 -3.51
C VAL A 284 6.36 -6.37 -4.86
N CYS A 285 6.46 -5.15 -5.36
CA CYS A 285 5.90 -4.76 -6.64
C CYS A 285 6.99 -4.68 -7.70
N ARG A 286 6.66 -4.97 -8.96
CA ARG A 286 7.57 -4.94 -10.10
C ARG A 286 6.82 -4.59 -11.38
N GLU A 287 7.50 -3.90 -12.28
CA GLU A 287 7.03 -3.60 -13.63
C GLU A 287 7.44 -4.72 -14.61
#